data_AF-A0A7J6U3K6-F1
#
_entry.id   AF-A0A7J6U3K6-F1
#
_cell.length_a   1.000
_cell.length_b   1.000
_cell.length_c   1.000
_cell.angle_alpha   90.00
_cell.angle_beta   90.00
_cell.angle_gamma   90.00
#
_symmetry.space_group_name_H-M   'P 1'
#
loop_
_entity.id
_entity.type
_entity.pdbx_description
1 polymer ?
#
loop_
_entity_poly.entity_id
_entity_poly.type
_entity_poly.pdbx_seq_one_letter_code
_entity_poly.pdbx_strand_id
1 'polypeptide(L)'
;MCILLALQPKGPQVRFPLIIAHNRDELRARRTGALAVEASTGLCCARDFQGGGMDMAFHVQSGRFAVLNNCRCLTRYPDEDPEKLSRGRLVESVASGTRIPSASTHFDPYYLFHVDNTYTAKPGLRVYNHVPMHPSLTTSSVAWDDSIREIAEGVFVKSNEAPWCEHPWPKSQFLEERGRKLISELPDYSSLEDVTAAVSKIMSRSDP
;
A
#
# COMPACT_ATOMS: atom_id res chain seq x y z
N MET A 1 -1.35 7.02 -11.95
CA MET A 1 -1.12 5.57 -11.70
C MET A 1 -0.71 5.36 -10.25
N CYS A 2 -1.30 4.40 -9.52
CA CYS A 2 -0.99 4.15 -8.10
C CYS A 2 0.50 3.85 -7.87
N ILE A 3 1.02 4.30 -6.74
CA ILE A 3 2.38 4.08 -6.29
C ILE A 3 2.47 4.24 -4.77
N LEU A 4 3.32 3.41 -4.17
CA LEU A 4 3.66 3.44 -2.76
C LEU A 4 5.16 3.72 -2.60
N LEU A 5 5.50 4.59 -1.66
CA LEU A 5 6.83 4.81 -1.11
C LEU A 5 6.80 4.42 0.37
N ALA A 6 7.74 3.57 0.78
CA ALA A 6 8.01 3.23 2.16
C ALA A 6 9.45 3.59 2.52
N LEU A 7 9.64 4.29 3.63
CA LEU A 7 10.94 4.61 4.19
C LEU A 7 11.02 3.97 5.59
N GLN A 8 12.01 3.10 5.77
CA GLN A 8 12.31 2.40 7.03
C GLN A 8 13.76 2.73 7.42
N PRO A 9 14.03 3.91 8.02
CA PRO A 9 15.38 4.34 8.32
C PRO A 9 16.07 3.37 9.29
N LYS A 10 17.37 3.17 9.08
CA LYS A 10 18.19 2.30 9.93
C LYS A 10 18.59 3.03 11.20
N GLY A 11 18.57 2.32 12.32
CA GLY A 11 19.18 2.77 13.57
C GLY A 11 18.20 2.89 14.75
N PRO A 12 18.71 2.88 15.98
CA PRO A 12 17.90 2.68 17.18
C PRO A 12 17.11 3.91 17.67
N GLN A 13 17.31 5.11 17.10
CA GLN A 13 16.71 6.36 17.59
C GLN A 13 16.17 7.27 16.48
N VAL A 14 15.53 6.70 15.48
CA VAL A 14 14.89 7.51 14.44
C VAL A 14 13.47 7.86 14.87
N ARG A 15 13.17 9.16 14.96
CA ARG A 15 11.86 9.68 15.36
C ARG A 15 10.71 9.13 14.51
N PHE A 16 10.98 8.90 13.22
CA PHE A 16 10.02 8.36 12.25
C PHE A 16 10.53 6.98 11.77
N PRO A 17 10.27 5.89 12.52
CA PRO A 17 10.81 4.56 12.20
C PRO A 17 10.15 3.94 10.97
N LEU A 18 9.01 4.46 10.54
CA LEU A 18 8.33 4.09 9.31
C LEU A 18 7.60 5.32 8.74
N ILE A 19 7.82 5.61 7.46
CA ILE A 19 7.04 6.59 6.70
C ILE A 19 6.45 5.87 5.49
N ILE A 20 5.13 5.94 5.34
CA ILE A 20 4.41 5.44 4.18
C ILE A 20 3.76 6.62 3.46
N ALA A 21 4.01 6.72 2.16
CA ALA A 21 3.30 7.63 1.28
C ALA A 21 2.71 6.85 0.11
N HIS A 22 1.42 7.06 -0.15
CA HIS A 22 0.70 6.31 -1.17
C HIS A 22 -0.22 7.26 -1.94
N ASN A 23 -0.31 7.06 -3.24
CA ASN A 23 -1.39 7.67 -4.02
C ASN A 23 -2.35 6.59 -4.54
N ARG A 24 -3.63 6.94 -4.44
CA ARG A 24 -4.69 6.27 -5.17
C ARG A 24 -4.90 7.00 -6.49
N ASP A 25 -4.66 6.31 -7.60
CA ASP A 25 -5.02 6.81 -8.93
C ASP A 25 -6.32 6.16 -9.37
N GLU A 26 -7.38 6.96 -9.38
CA GLU A 26 -8.71 6.53 -9.78
C GLU A 26 -9.41 7.62 -10.58
N LEU A 27 -10.52 7.25 -11.23
CA LEU A 27 -11.37 8.21 -11.92
C LEU A 27 -11.81 9.31 -10.96
N ARG A 28 -11.69 10.59 -11.37
CA ARG A 28 -12.10 11.75 -10.56
C ARG A 28 -13.56 11.69 -10.07
N ALA A 29 -14.42 10.99 -10.82
CA ALA A 29 -15.82 10.79 -10.47
C ALA A 29 -16.03 9.77 -9.33
N ARG A 30 -15.04 8.90 -9.04
CA ARG A 30 -15.10 7.90 -7.98
C ARG A 30 -14.84 8.54 -6.62
N ARG A 31 -15.92 8.97 -5.97
CA ARG A 31 -15.88 9.71 -4.71
C ARG A 31 -15.45 8.83 -3.53
N THR A 32 -14.67 9.41 -2.62
CA THR A 32 -14.34 8.85 -1.31
C THR A 32 -14.93 9.73 -0.21
N GLY A 33 -15.07 9.17 0.99
CA GLY A 33 -15.35 9.94 2.20
C GLY A 33 -14.16 10.81 2.62
N ALA A 34 -14.39 11.68 3.60
CA ALA A 34 -13.31 12.36 4.30
C ALA A 34 -12.54 11.36 5.19
N LEU A 35 -11.25 11.63 5.41
CA LEU A 35 -10.47 10.87 6.38
C LEU A 35 -11.04 11.11 7.78
N ALA A 36 -11.51 10.05 8.44
CA ALA A 36 -12.07 10.12 9.77
C ALA A 36 -11.83 8.83 10.54
N VAL A 37 -11.93 8.90 11.87
CA VAL A 37 -11.97 7.71 12.73
C VAL A 37 -13.40 7.19 12.79
N GLU A 38 -13.60 5.94 12.37
CA GLU A 38 -14.88 5.27 12.46
C GLU A 38 -15.13 4.70 13.85
N ALA A 39 -16.19 5.14 14.52
CA ALA A 39 -16.49 4.70 15.88
C ALA A 39 -16.74 3.19 16.00
N SER A 40 -17.30 2.55 14.97
CA SER A 40 -17.65 1.12 15.00
C SER A 40 -16.44 0.19 14.83
N THR A 41 -15.37 0.65 14.17
CA THR A 41 -14.20 -0.19 13.82
C THR A 41 -12.91 0.31 14.45
N GLY A 42 -12.85 1.56 14.92
CA GLY A 42 -11.61 2.18 15.39
C GLY A 42 -10.61 2.49 14.27
N LEU A 43 -11.01 2.36 13.00
CA LEU A 43 -10.16 2.65 11.85
C LEU A 43 -10.20 4.15 11.51
N CYS A 44 -9.02 4.75 11.38
CA CYS A 44 -8.81 6.01 10.66
C CYS A 44 -8.62 5.68 9.17
N CYS A 45 -9.62 6.01 8.35
CA CYS A 45 -9.61 5.71 6.92
C CYS A 45 -10.52 6.67 6.13
N ALA A 46 -10.44 6.59 4.80
CA ALA A 46 -11.40 7.20 3.90
C ALA A 46 -12.10 6.09 3.09
N ARG A 47 -13.42 5.96 3.26
CA ARG A 47 -14.23 4.93 2.59
C ARG A 47 -14.39 5.23 1.10
N ASP A 48 -14.30 4.20 0.27
CA ASP A 48 -14.71 4.25 -1.13
C ASP A 48 -16.23 4.05 -1.24
N PHE A 49 -16.94 5.05 -1.76
CA PHE A 49 -18.41 5.00 -1.87
C PHE A 49 -18.91 4.14 -3.03
N GLN A 50 -18.04 3.79 -4.00
CA GLN A 50 -18.43 2.98 -5.15
C GLN A 50 -18.10 1.50 -4.92
N GLY A 51 -16.84 1.19 -4.63
CA GLY A 51 -16.41 -0.21 -4.46
C GLY A 51 -16.64 -0.77 -3.06
N GLY A 52 -16.91 0.08 -2.07
CA GLY A 52 -16.84 -0.28 -0.66
C GLY A 52 -15.41 -0.59 -0.19
N GLY A 53 -15.19 -0.47 1.12
CA GLY A 53 -13.87 -0.66 1.73
C GLY A 53 -13.02 0.61 1.69
N MET A 54 -11.70 0.45 1.68
CA MET A 54 -10.71 1.53 1.74
C MET A 54 -9.38 1.10 1.12
N ASP A 55 -8.62 2.05 0.59
CA ASP A 55 -7.28 1.78 0.05
C ASP A 55 -6.21 1.80 1.15
N MET A 56 -6.46 2.53 2.24
CA MET A 56 -5.53 2.65 3.37
C MET A 56 -6.33 2.80 4.67
N ALA A 57 -5.87 2.13 5.72
CA ALA A 57 -6.47 2.22 7.04
C ALA A 57 -5.43 2.08 8.16
N PHE A 58 -5.72 2.77 9.26
CA PHE A 58 -4.92 2.74 10.47
C PHE A 58 -5.84 2.54 11.68
N HIS A 59 -5.64 1.49 12.46
CA HIS A 59 -6.43 1.24 13.66
C HIS A 59 -5.86 2.01 14.85
N VAL A 60 -6.59 3.02 15.33
CA VAL A 60 -6.07 4.04 16.26
C VAL A 60 -5.62 3.47 17.62
N GLN A 61 -6.24 2.39 18.10
CA GLN A 61 -5.84 1.79 19.39
C GLN A 61 -4.72 0.75 19.27
N SER A 62 -4.79 -0.16 18.29
CA SER A 62 -3.83 -1.27 18.15
C SER A 62 -2.57 -0.89 17.38
N GLY A 63 -2.58 0.22 16.64
CA GLY A 63 -1.48 0.60 15.76
C GLY A 63 -1.37 -0.29 14.52
N ARG A 64 -2.38 -1.12 14.21
CA ARG A 64 -2.41 -1.90 12.98
C ARG A 64 -2.59 -0.98 11.78
N PHE A 65 -1.84 -1.24 10.72
CA PHE A 65 -1.90 -0.47 9.49
C PHE A 65 -1.99 -1.40 8.29
N ALA A 66 -2.77 -1.02 7.29
CA ALA A 66 -2.79 -1.68 5.99
C ALA A 66 -2.99 -0.67 4.87
N VAL A 67 -2.36 -0.93 3.72
CA VAL A 67 -2.55 -0.18 2.49
C VAL A 67 -2.48 -1.11 1.28
N LEU A 68 -3.42 -0.92 0.36
CA LEU A 68 -3.52 -1.67 -0.88
C LEU A 68 -2.81 -0.90 -1.99
N ASN A 69 -1.97 -1.60 -2.75
CA ASN A 69 -1.48 -1.11 -4.03
C ASN A 69 -1.98 -1.97 -5.18
N ASN A 70 -2.48 -1.31 -6.23
CA ASN A 70 -2.99 -1.97 -7.41
C ASN A 70 -1.89 -2.76 -8.13
N CYS A 71 -2.26 -3.86 -8.79
CA CYS A 71 -1.42 -4.59 -9.74
C CYS A 71 -2.02 -4.45 -11.15
N ARG A 72 -1.30 -3.83 -12.09
CA ARG A 72 -1.74 -3.74 -13.49
C ARG A 72 -1.39 -5.04 -14.19
N CYS A 73 -2.38 -5.89 -14.38
CA CYS A 73 -2.27 -7.13 -15.13
C CYS A 73 -3.54 -7.40 -15.94
N LEU A 74 -3.42 -8.32 -16.90
CA LEU A 74 -4.55 -8.79 -17.70
C LEU A 74 -5.38 -9.84 -16.96
N THR A 75 -4.76 -10.60 -16.06
CA THR A 75 -5.45 -11.58 -15.22
C THR A 75 -6.37 -10.86 -14.26
N ARG A 76 -7.68 -11.06 -14.40
CA ARG A 76 -8.69 -10.46 -13.53
C ARG A 76 -9.77 -11.47 -13.21
N TYR A 77 -10.39 -11.28 -12.06
CA TYR A 77 -11.61 -11.99 -11.76
C TYR A 77 -12.74 -11.41 -12.63
N PRO A 78 -13.63 -12.23 -13.22
CA PRO A 78 -14.71 -11.73 -14.07
C PRO A 78 -15.54 -10.67 -13.35
N ASP A 79 -15.83 -9.56 -14.02
CA ASP A 79 -16.54 -8.44 -13.39
C ASP A 79 -18.01 -8.78 -13.10
N GLU A 80 -18.57 -9.72 -13.87
CA GLU A 80 -19.92 -10.27 -13.71
C GLU A 80 -20.04 -11.32 -12.61
N ASP A 81 -18.94 -11.77 -12.01
CA ASP A 81 -18.97 -12.78 -10.95
C ASP A 81 -19.54 -12.17 -9.66
N PRO A 82 -20.67 -12.67 -9.14
CA PRO A 82 -21.31 -12.12 -7.94
C PRO A 82 -20.49 -12.33 -6.67
N GLU A 83 -19.53 -13.27 -6.67
CA GLU A 83 -18.64 -13.51 -5.55
C GLU A 83 -17.42 -12.58 -5.57
N LYS A 84 -17.18 -11.83 -6.65
CA LYS A 84 -16.07 -10.89 -6.76
C LYS A 84 -16.11 -9.84 -5.65
N LEU A 85 -15.05 -9.80 -4.85
CA LEU A 85 -14.92 -8.89 -3.72
C LEU A 85 -14.04 -7.68 -4.07
N SER A 86 -14.41 -6.51 -3.52
CA SER A 86 -13.55 -5.33 -3.55
C SER A 86 -12.30 -5.57 -2.70
N ARG A 87 -11.12 -5.44 -3.30
CA ARG A 87 -9.82 -5.51 -2.60
C ARG A 87 -9.71 -4.55 -1.42
N GLY A 88 -10.49 -3.46 -1.40
CA GLY A 88 -10.55 -2.55 -0.25
C GLY A 88 -11.07 -3.19 1.04
N ARG A 89 -11.73 -4.36 0.96
CA ARG A 89 -12.12 -5.17 2.13
C ARG A 89 -10.94 -5.86 2.79
N LEU A 90 -9.85 -6.13 2.05
CA LEU A 90 -8.63 -6.71 2.61
C LEU A 90 -7.98 -5.74 3.59
N VAL A 91 -7.95 -4.45 3.24
CA VAL A 91 -7.40 -3.39 4.09
C VAL A 91 -8.17 -3.30 5.41
N GLU A 92 -9.50 -3.28 5.33
CA GLU A 92 -10.39 -3.28 6.50
C GLU A 92 -10.13 -4.49 7.41
N SER A 93 -10.11 -5.69 6.82
CA SER A 93 -9.87 -6.96 7.53
C SER A 93 -8.55 -6.94 8.29
N VAL A 94 -7.45 -6.62 7.60
CA VAL A 94 -6.09 -6.66 8.18
C VAL A 94 -5.88 -5.55 9.20
N ALA A 95 -6.34 -4.33 8.92
CA ALA A 95 -6.23 -3.23 9.88
C ALA A 95 -7.07 -3.48 11.14
N SER A 96 -8.19 -4.19 11.02
CA SER A 96 -9.02 -4.61 12.18
C SER A 96 -8.45 -5.82 12.93
N GLY A 97 -7.33 -6.40 12.47
CA GLY A 97 -6.67 -7.54 13.11
C GLY A 97 -7.23 -8.90 12.71
N THR A 98 -8.07 -8.96 11.68
CA THR A 98 -8.47 -10.23 11.07
C THR A 98 -7.31 -10.73 10.21
N ARG A 99 -6.99 -12.02 10.31
CA ARG A 99 -5.91 -12.61 9.51
C ARG A 99 -6.26 -12.46 8.03
N ILE A 100 -5.24 -12.12 7.24
CA ILE A 100 -5.31 -12.16 5.78
C ILE A 100 -5.98 -13.47 5.36
N PRO A 101 -7.13 -13.42 4.64
CA PRO A 101 -7.74 -14.63 4.13
C PRO A 101 -6.73 -15.37 3.26
N SER A 102 -6.43 -16.63 3.57
CA SER A 102 -5.55 -17.45 2.74
C SER A 102 -6.16 -17.55 1.35
N ALA A 103 -5.51 -16.94 0.34
CA ALA A 103 -5.84 -17.05 -1.08
C ALA A 103 -7.34 -17.06 -1.36
N SER A 104 -8.07 -16.05 -0.87
CA SER A 104 -9.49 -15.90 -1.20
C SER A 104 -9.62 -15.65 -2.69
N THR A 105 -10.13 -16.66 -3.39
CA THR A 105 -10.23 -16.81 -4.85
C THR A 105 -11.16 -15.80 -5.52
N HIS A 106 -11.44 -14.63 -4.94
CA HIS A 106 -12.44 -13.69 -5.44
C HIS A 106 -11.95 -12.24 -5.50
N PHE A 107 -10.64 -12.01 -5.40
CA PHE A 107 -10.05 -10.69 -5.55
C PHE A 107 -9.27 -10.60 -6.86
N ASP A 108 -9.30 -9.42 -7.50
CA ASP A 108 -8.31 -9.10 -8.52
C ASP A 108 -6.89 -9.11 -7.92
N PRO A 109 -5.83 -9.26 -8.73
CA PRO A 109 -4.46 -9.24 -8.23
C PRO A 109 -4.11 -7.97 -7.42
N TYR A 110 -3.31 -8.13 -6.37
CA TYR A 110 -2.96 -7.05 -5.44
C TYR A 110 -1.60 -7.19 -4.78
N TYR A 111 -1.13 -6.06 -4.25
CA TYR A 111 -0.10 -6.00 -3.23
C TYR A 111 -0.71 -5.36 -1.97
N LEU A 112 -0.75 -6.11 -0.87
CA LEU A 112 -1.27 -5.63 0.40
C LEU A 112 -0.10 -5.42 1.36
N PHE A 113 0.16 -4.17 1.70
CA PHE A 113 1.19 -3.81 2.67
C PHE A 113 0.56 -3.67 4.04
N HIS A 114 1.19 -4.23 5.08
CA HIS A 114 0.65 -4.15 6.43
C HIS A 114 1.73 -4.12 7.51
N VAL A 115 1.31 -3.64 8.68
CA VAL A 115 2.11 -3.54 9.91
C VAL A 115 1.21 -3.99 11.05
N ASP A 116 1.70 -4.89 11.91
CA ASP A 116 0.92 -5.39 13.04
C ASP A 116 0.82 -4.38 14.19
N ASN A 117 1.86 -3.58 14.41
CA ASN A 117 1.90 -2.54 15.43
C ASN A 117 2.90 -1.42 15.08
N THR A 118 2.39 -0.27 14.66
CA THR A 118 3.19 0.93 14.35
C THR A 118 3.75 1.63 15.58
N TYR A 119 3.28 1.32 16.78
CA TYR A 119 3.72 1.97 18.03
C TYR A 119 5.00 1.35 18.61
N THR A 120 5.72 0.57 17.81
CA THR A 120 7.00 -0.04 18.18
C THR A 120 8.15 0.71 17.53
N ALA A 121 9.35 0.61 18.10
CA ALA A 121 10.56 1.20 17.51
C ALA A 121 10.92 0.57 16.15
N LYS A 122 10.42 -0.65 15.87
CA LYS A 122 10.61 -1.38 14.61
C LYS A 122 9.28 -1.96 14.15
N PRO A 123 8.42 -1.16 13.50
CA PRO A 123 7.08 -1.58 13.10
C PRO A 123 7.05 -2.85 12.23
N GLY A 124 8.05 -3.03 11.36
CA GLY A 124 8.16 -4.18 10.46
C GLY A 124 7.10 -4.15 9.37
N LEU A 125 7.41 -3.50 8.24
CA LEU A 125 6.51 -3.50 7.08
C LEU A 125 6.54 -4.87 6.38
N ARG A 126 5.37 -5.45 6.14
CA ARG A 126 5.23 -6.67 5.33
C ARG A 126 4.40 -6.41 4.09
N VAL A 127 4.65 -7.20 3.04
CA VAL A 127 3.80 -7.25 1.86
C VAL A 127 3.26 -8.67 1.70
N TYR A 128 1.96 -8.76 1.49
CA TYR A 128 1.31 -9.94 0.95
C TYR A 128 1.06 -9.72 -0.53
N ASN A 129 1.67 -10.57 -1.34
CA ASN A 129 1.42 -10.62 -2.78
C ASN A 129 0.22 -11.55 -3.03
N HIS A 130 -0.66 -11.14 -3.94
CA HIS A 130 -1.57 -12.04 -4.61
C HIS A 130 -1.53 -11.66 -6.08
N VAL A 131 -0.54 -12.18 -6.80
CA VAL A 131 -0.30 -11.80 -8.18
C VAL A 131 -0.03 -13.01 -9.06
N PRO A 132 -0.44 -12.99 -10.33
CA PRO A 132 -0.14 -14.06 -11.25
C PRO A 132 1.37 -14.11 -11.53
N MET A 133 1.96 -15.31 -11.54
CA MET A 133 3.39 -15.51 -11.83
C MET A 133 3.72 -15.26 -13.31
N HIS A 134 2.72 -15.44 -14.18
CA HIS A 134 2.81 -15.23 -15.62
C HIS A 134 1.58 -14.48 -16.13
N PRO A 135 1.70 -13.69 -17.21
CA PRO A 135 0.55 -13.03 -17.82
C PRO A 135 -0.47 -14.06 -18.34
N SER A 136 -1.73 -13.88 -17.98
CA SER A 136 -2.87 -14.67 -18.45
C SER A 136 -4.10 -13.77 -18.60
N LEU A 137 -5.10 -14.22 -19.35
CA LEU A 137 -6.40 -13.54 -19.45
C LEU A 137 -7.43 -14.11 -18.47
N THR A 138 -7.18 -15.29 -17.89
CA THR A 138 -8.11 -15.99 -17.00
C THR A 138 -7.43 -16.38 -15.70
N THR A 139 -8.21 -16.56 -14.62
CA THR A 139 -7.72 -16.98 -13.30
C THR A 139 -7.64 -18.50 -13.12
N SER A 140 -8.32 -19.26 -13.97
CA SER A 140 -8.58 -20.71 -13.83
C SER A 140 -7.37 -21.64 -14.05
N SER A 141 -6.26 -21.14 -14.60
CA SER A 141 -5.08 -21.95 -14.93
C SER A 141 -3.75 -21.26 -14.61
N VAL A 142 -3.79 -20.25 -13.74
CA VAL A 142 -2.63 -19.40 -13.45
C VAL A 142 -1.96 -19.84 -12.16
N ALA A 143 -0.63 -19.96 -12.19
CA ALA A 143 0.17 -20.05 -10.98
C ALA A 143 0.21 -18.67 -10.29
N TRP A 144 -0.06 -18.65 -8.98
CA TRP A 144 -0.14 -17.44 -8.18
C TRP A 144 1.07 -17.32 -7.24
N ASP A 145 1.59 -16.10 -7.09
CA ASP A 145 2.46 -15.71 -5.98
C ASP A 145 1.57 -15.20 -4.84
N ASP A 146 1.39 -16.07 -3.85
CA ASP A 146 0.70 -15.83 -2.56
C ASP A 146 1.71 -15.67 -1.40
N SER A 147 2.91 -15.14 -1.67
CA SER A 147 3.91 -14.98 -0.63
C SER A 147 3.65 -13.79 0.29
N ILE A 148 3.96 -13.98 1.57
CA ILE A 148 4.10 -12.91 2.56
C ILE A 148 5.58 -12.75 2.86
N ARG A 149 6.09 -11.51 2.75
CA ARG A 149 7.48 -11.21 3.09
C ARG A 149 7.62 -9.90 3.84
N GLU A 150 8.62 -9.82 4.70
CA GLU A 150 9.02 -8.59 5.35
C GLU A 150 9.86 -7.73 4.39
N ILE A 151 9.59 -6.43 4.39
CA ILE A 151 10.34 -5.44 3.62
C ILE A 151 11.51 -4.98 4.47
N ALA A 152 12.71 -5.09 3.93
CA ALA A 152 13.94 -4.67 4.60
C ALA A 152 13.95 -3.17 4.93
N GLU A 153 14.73 -2.80 5.96
CA GLU A 153 15.04 -1.41 6.28
C GLU A 153 15.70 -0.71 5.06
N GLY A 154 15.34 0.53 4.83
CA GLY A 154 15.77 1.34 3.69
C GLY A 154 14.59 1.97 2.96
N VAL A 155 14.73 2.06 1.64
CA VAL A 155 13.71 2.64 0.75
C VAL A 155 13.08 1.51 -0.04
N PHE A 156 11.76 1.50 -0.07
CA PHE A 156 11.00 0.56 -0.88
C PHE A 156 9.95 1.33 -1.68
N VAL A 157 9.86 1.03 -2.97
CA VAL A 157 8.88 1.64 -3.87
C VAL A 157 8.12 0.54 -4.59
N LYS A 158 6.80 0.70 -4.68
CA LYS A 158 5.97 -0.17 -5.50
C LYS A 158 4.95 0.62 -6.30
N SER A 159 5.13 0.65 -7.62
CA SER A 159 4.10 1.09 -8.56
C SER A 159 3.11 -0.05 -8.84
N ASN A 160 2.03 0.28 -9.54
CA ASN A 160 1.11 -0.71 -10.09
C ASN A 160 1.64 -1.44 -11.33
N GLU A 161 2.95 -1.42 -11.59
CA GLU A 161 3.55 -2.20 -12.68
C GLU A 161 3.38 -3.71 -12.44
N ALA A 162 3.23 -4.46 -13.53
CA ALA A 162 3.06 -5.89 -13.48
C ALA A 162 4.27 -6.58 -12.81
N PRO A 163 4.09 -7.73 -12.14
CA PRO A 163 5.18 -8.47 -11.51
C PRO A 163 6.34 -8.81 -12.46
N TRP A 164 6.03 -9.04 -13.73
CA TRP A 164 6.98 -9.37 -14.81
C TRP A 164 7.51 -8.16 -15.57
N CYS A 165 7.29 -6.94 -15.08
CA CYS A 165 7.88 -5.76 -15.71
C CYS A 165 9.39 -5.79 -15.49
N GLU A 166 10.17 -5.97 -16.56
CA GLU A 166 11.63 -6.11 -16.50
C GLU A 166 12.34 -4.88 -15.95
N HIS A 167 11.76 -3.70 -16.17
CA HIS A 167 12.30 -2.42 -15.73
C HIS A 167 11.26 -1.63 -14.94
N PRO A 168 11.59 -1.16 -13.73
CA PRO A 168 10.72 -0.24 -13.00
C PRO A 168 10.43 0.98 -13.85
N TRP A 169 9.18 1.47 -13.81
CA TRP A 169 8.82 2.68 -14.53
C TRP A 169 9.63 3.89 -14.04
N PRO A 170 9.82 4.94 -14.89
CA PRO A 170 10.58 6.13 -14.51
C PRO A 170 10.12 6.77 -13.19
N LYS A 171 8.82 6.76 -12.90
CA LYS A 171 8.29 7.25 -11.61
C LYS A 171 8.73 6.41 -10.40
N SER A 172 8.88 5.10 -10.56
CA SER A 172 9.35 4.20 -9.51
C SER A 172 10.81 4.50 -9.21
N GLN A 173 11.63 4.64 -10.25
CA GLN A 173 13.05 5.01 -10.14
C GLN A 173 13.22 6.39 -9.48
N PHE A 174 12.43 7.38 -9.92
CA PHE A 174 12.42 8.71 -9.33
C PHE A 174 12.08 8.67 -7.84
N LEU A 175 10.99 8.01 -7.44
CA LEU A 175 10.64 7.91 -6.02
C LEU A 175 11.70 7.18 -5.20
N GLU A 176 12.36 6.18 -5.77
CA GLU A 176 13.42 5.45 -5.09
C GLU A 176 14.65 6.34 -4.85
N GLU A 177 15.09 7.09 -5.87
CA GLU A 177 16.17 8.06 -5.75
C GLU A 177 15.85 9.15 -4.72
N ARG A 178 14.65 9.74 -4.81
CA ARG A 178 14.20 10.79 -3.88
C ARG A 178 14.00 10.25 -2.46
N GLY A 179 13.49 9.03 -2.33
CA GLY A 179 13.36 8.33 -1.06
C GLY A 179 14.72 8.07 -0.41
N ARG A 180 15.74 7.70 -1.19
CA ARG A 180 17.12 7.50 -0.68
C ARG A 180 17.73 8.81 -0.19
N LYS A 181 17.47 9.91 -0.89
CA LYS A 181 17.90 11.22 -0.41
C LYS A 181 17.18 11.60 0.89
N LEU A 182 15.85 11.48 0.91
CA LEU A 182 15.06 11.82 2.08
C LEU A 182 15.45 10.99 3.31
N ILE A 183 15.61 9.66 3.16
CA ILE A 183 15.97 8.78 4.28
C ILE A 183 17.33 9.13 4.89
N SER A 184 18.28 9.64 4.09
CA SER A 184 19.59 10.11 4.60
C SER A 184 19.51 11.44 5.34
N GLU A 185 18.53 12.28 5.02
CA GLU A 185 18.29 13.58 5.65
C GLU A 185 17.37 13.45 6.88
N LEU A 186 16.66 12.31 7.07
CA LEU A 186 15.75 12.04 8.20
C LEU A 186 16.29 12.44 9.58
N PRO A 187 17.56 12.20 9.93
CA PRO A 187 18.11 12.62 11.22
C PRO A 187 18.05 14.14 11.47
N ASP A 188 18.05 14.96 10.41
CA ASP A 188 18.02 16.42 10.51
C ASP A 188 16.60 16.98 10.66
N TYR A 189 15.58 16.17 10.38
CA TYR A 189 14.19 16.59 10.48
C TYR A 189 13.71 16.54 11.93
N SER A 190 13.48 17.73 12.48
CA SER A 190 13.07 17.92 13.87
C SER A 190 11.56 17.94 14.09
N SER A 191 10.73 17.82 13.04
CA SER A 191 9.27 17.93 13.15
C SER A 191 8.52 17.03 12.18
N LEU A 192 7.23 16.79 12.44
CA LEU A 192 6.35 16.03 11.54
C LEU A 192 6.06 16.85 10.28
N GLU A 193 5.95 18.17 10.44
CA GLU A 193 5.68 19.14 9.40
C GLU A 193 6.77 19.12 8.33
N ASP A 194 8.04 19.10 8.74
CA ASP A 194 9.15 19.08 7.79
C ASP A 194 9.18 17.78 6.97
N VAL A 195 9.00 16.63 7.63
CA VAL A 195 8.91 15.32 6.96
C VAL A 195 7.71 15.28 6.01
N THR A 196 6.55 15.78 6.45
CA THR A 196 5.33 15.82 5.64
C THR A 196 5.53 16.70 4.41
N ALA A 197 6.17 17.87 4.56
CA ALA A 197 6.47 18.77 3.46
C ALA A 197 7.45 18.14 2.46
N ALA A 198 8.51 17.46 2.96
CA ALA A 198 9.49 16.78 2.12
C ALA A 198 8.85 15.62 1.33
N VAL A 199 8.06 14.77 1.99
CA VAL A 199 7.30 13.69 1.34
C VAL A 199 6.31 14.26 0.32
N SER A 200 5.55 15.30 0.68
CA SER A 200 4.56 15.92 -0.20
C SER A 200 5.21 16.50 -1.45
N LYS A 201 6.39 17.13 -1.33
CA LYS A 201 7.16 17.64 -2.48
C LYS A 201 7.58 16.53 -3.45
N ILE A 202 7.92 15.35 -2.92
CA ILE A 202 8.28 14.18 -3.73
C ILE A 202 7.04 13.60 -4.43
N MET A 203 5.92 13.49 -3.72
CA MET A 203 4.69 12.84 -4.20
C MET A 203 3.81 13.72 -5.09
N SER A 204 3.94 15.05 -4.99
CA SER A 204 3.14 16.02 -5.77
C SER A 204 3.70 16.35 -7.14
N ARG A 205 4.89 15.83 -7.49
CA ARG A 205 5.49 16.09 -8.80
C ARG A 205 4.68 15.41 -9.91
N SER A 206 3.84 16.21 -10.57
CA SER A 206 3.41 15.95 -11.94
C SER A 206 4.49 16.48 -12.86
N ASP A 207 5.31 15.62 -13.46
CA ASP A 207 6.05 16.06 -14.64
C ASP A 207 5.02 16.44 -15.73
N PRO A 208 5.17 17.61 -16.38
CA PRO A 208 4.34 17.98 -17.52
C PRO A 208 4.53 17.04 -18.72
#